data_AF-A0AAN8ZX96-F1
#
_entry.id   AF-A0AAN8ZX96-F1
#
_cell.length_a   1.000
_cell.length_b   1.000
_cell.length_c   1.000
_cell.angle_alpha   90.00
_cell.angle_beta   90.00
_cell.angle_gamma   90.00
#
_symmetry.space_group_name_H-M   'P 1'
#
loop_
_entity.id
_entity.type
_entity.pdbx_description
1 polymer ?
#
loop_
_entity_poly.entity_id
_entity_poly.type
_entity_poly.pdbx_seq_one_letter_code
_entity_poly.pdbx_strand_id
1 'polypeptide(L)'
;MVASGTSVAETILMIRNIRNRFKMIQEERIQPNFEYLSGKSYDTRTSSFSEGIRWADQSYLGSRAFFRITSDPPTLVVDDVRTADQAVYKCRVDYKIRPSAITMVNLTIVVPPGPPIILDASGNQLDGSVGPLKEGSHTHLTCRSVGGSPPPTLTWWKNGNRLDQYVSMREGTAESRISIVVTRGLQGDTLMCQALNNNITEASTTAVIVNIL
;
A
#
# COMPACT_ATOMS: atom_id res chain seq x y z
N MET A 1 9.59 7.12 -24.14
CA MET A 1 8.58 6.26 -23.49
C MET A 1 9.02 6.09 -22.05
N VAL A 2 8.24 6.62 -21.12
CA VAL A 2 8.63 6.75 -19.71
C VAL A 2 8.69 5.36 -19.07
N ALA A 3 9.86 5.03 -18.53
CA ALA A 3 10.09 3.88 -17.70
C ALA A 3 9.76 4.19 -16.22
N SER A 4 9.63 3.11 -15.45
CA SER A 4 9.76 3.00 -14.00
C SER A 4 8.54 3.26 -13.11
N GLY A 5 8.28 2.27 -12.27
CA GLY A 5 7.22 2.22 -11.27
C GLY A 5 7.06 0.79 -10.75
N THR A 6 8.17 0.17 -10.33
CA THR A 6 8.23 -1.15 -9.71
C THR A 6 7.32 -1.17 -8.48
N SER A 7 6.26 -1.98 -8.54
CA SER A 7 5.40 -2.29 -7.39
C SER A 7 6.21 -3.10 -6.39
N VAL A 8 6.71 -2.45 -5.34
CA VAL A 8 7.37 -3.13 -4.22
C VAL A 8 6.29 -3.54 -3.23
N ALA A 9 5.73 -4.72 -3.42
CA ALA A 9 4.92 -5.39 -2.41
C ALA A 9 4.97 -6.91 -2.62
N GLU A 10 6.10 -7.55 -2.30
CA GLU A 10 6.09 -8.99 -2.00
C GLU A 10 5.26 -9.19 -0.72
N THR A 11 3.96 -9.48 -0.87
CA THR A 11 3.13 -9.83 0.30
C THR A 11 3.30 -11.33 0.57
N ILE A 12 4.20 -11.66 1.49
CA ILE A 12 4.46 -13.03 1.95
C ILE A 12 3.35 -13.46 2.90
N LEU A 13 2.46 -14.36 2.48
CA LEU A 13 1.50 -15.01 3.38
C LEU A 13 2.21 -16.09 4.22
N MET A 14 2.72 -15.73 5.40
CA MET A 14 3.33 -16.71 6.30
C MET A 14 2.26 -17.60 6.96
N ILE A 15 2.20 -18.88 6.59
CA ILE A 15 1.37 -19.88 7.27
C ILE A 15 2.20 -20.48 8.42
N ARG A 16 2.23 -19.89 9.62
CA ARG A 16 3.09 -20.40 10.70
C ARG A 16 2.82 -21.85 11.09
N ASN A 17 3.91 -22.62 11.22
CA ASN A 17 4.06 -23.90 11.91
C ASN A 17 3.48 -25.13 11.18
N ILE A 18 4.24 -25.68 10.21
CA ILE A 18 3.88 -26.94 9.55
C ILE A 18 5.01 -27.96 9.65
N ARG A 19 5.12 -28.63 10.80
CA ARG A 19 5.92 -29.86 10.93
C ARG A 19 5.04 -31.10 10.74
N ASN A 20 5.47 -31.94 9.78
CA ASN A 20 5.03 -33.31 9.45
C ASN A 20 3.73 -33.50 8.62
N ARG A 21 3.91 -34.25 7.52
CA ARG A 21 2.94 -34.93 6.61
C ARG A 21 1.47 -34.50 6.68
N PHE A 22 1.05 -33.72 5.69
CA PHE A 22 -0.28 -33.13 5.57
C PHE A 22 -0.74 -33.01 4.11
N LYS A 23 -2.05 -32.96 3.88
CA LYS A 23 -2.63 -32.53 2.60
C LYS A 23 -3.09 -31.08 2.77
N MET A 24 -2.51 -30.16 2.02
CA MET A 24 -2.95 -28.77 2.02
C MET A 24 -4.04 -28.58 0.97
N ILE A 25 -5.17 -28.03 1.39
CA ILE A 25 -6.28 -27.63 0.53
C ILE A 25 -6.41 -26.12 0.72
N GLN A 26 -6.12 -25.31 -0.29
CA GLN A 26 -6.56 -23.92 -0.27
C GLN A 26 -8.00 -23.93 -0.75
N GLU A 27 -8.90 -23.42 0.08
CA GLU A 27 -10.29 -23.25 -0.27
C GLU A 27 -10.56 -21.74 -0.17
N GLU A 28 -10.70 -21.11 -1.32
CA GLU A 28 -11.62 -20.00 -1.57
C GLU A 28 -11.32 -18.60 -1.03
N ARG A 29 -11.53 -17.65 -1.95
CA ARG A 29 -11.80 -16.24 -1.70
C ARG A 29 -13.23 -16.11 -1.20
N ILE A 30 -13.43 -15.60 0.01
CA ILE A 30 -14.77 -15.27 0.53
C ILE A 30 -15.13 -13.85 0.05
N GLN A 31 -16.02 -13.73 -0.94
CA GLN A 31 -16.63 -12.43 -1.32
C GLN A 31 -17.98 -12.23 -0.60
N PRO A 32 -18.45 -10.98 -0.40
CA PRO A 32 -19.68 -10.72 0.36
C PRO A 32 -20.99 -11.19 -0.28
N ASN A 33 -21.02 -11.78 -1.49
CA ASN A 33 -22.29 -12.12 -2.16
C ASN A 33 -22.28 -13.20 -3.26
N PHE A 34 -21.20 -13.95 -3.53
CA PHE A 34 -21.22 -14.99 -4.58
C PHE A 34 -20.31 -16.20 -4.26
N GLU A 35 -20.69 -17.32 -4.88
CA GLU A 35 -20.36 -18.75 -4.69
C GLU A 35 -18.95 -19.16 -4.22
N TYR A 36 -18.94 -20.26 -3.46
CA TYR A 36 -17.79 -21.07 -3.06
C TYR A 36 -17.11 -21.68 -4.31
N LEU A 37 -15.83 -21.38 -4.55
CA LEU A 37 -15.05 -21.80 -5.73
C LEU A 37 -14.00 -22.88 -5.40
N SER A 38 -14.24 -24.11 -5.87
CA SER A 38 -13.42 -25.30 -5.60
C SER A 38 -11.91 -25.12 -5.93
N GLY A 39 -11.08 -25.06 -4.88
CA GLY A 39 -9.61 -25.00 -5.00
C GLY A 39 -8.93 -26.37 -5.17
N LYS A 40 -7.77 -26.40 -5.85
CA LYS A 40 -6.96 -27.62 -6.00
C LYS A 40 -6.28 -28.01 -4.68
N SER A 41 -6.12 -29.30 -4.40
CA SER A 41 -5.41 -29.79 -3.19
C SER A 41 -4.01 -30.31 -3.50
N TYR A 42 -3.04 -30.01 -2.64
CA TYR A 42 -1.69 -30.58 -2.70
C TYR A 42 -1.52 -31.66 -1.61
N ASP A 43 -1.25 -32.89 -2.03
CA ASP A 43 -1.18 -34.06 -1.14
C ASP A 43 0.25 -34.58 -0.98
N THR A 44 0.87 -34.36 0.18
CA THR A 44 2.24 -34.84 0.46
C THR A 44 2.28 -36.28 0.98
N ARG A 45 1.15 -37.00 0.98
CA ARG A 45 1.07 -38.35 1.54
C ARG A 45 1.64 -39.43 0.61
N THR A 46 1.89 -39.12 -0.67
CA THR A 46 2.13 -40.14 -1.72
C THR A 46 3.38 -39.97 -2.61
N SER A 47 4.14 -38.87 -2.62
CA SER A 47 5.33 -38.77 -3.49
C SER A 47 6.38 -37.72 -3.08
N SER A 48 7.60 -37.89 -3.60
CA SER A 48 8.86 -37.21 -3.26
C SER A 48 8.93 -35.72 -3.65
N PHE A 49 9.15 -34.92 -2.61
CA PHE A 49 9.83 -33.62 -2.39
C PHE A 49 10.34 -32.65 -3.49
N SER A 50 10.18 -32.84 -4.79
CA SER A 50 10.79 -31.92 -5.77
C SER A 50 9.80 -31.14 -6.62
N GLU A 51 9.96 -29.80 -6.53
CA GLU A 51 9.41 -28.74 -7.38
C GLU A 51 7.98 -28.27 -7.05
N GLY A 52 7.88 -26.98 -6.71
CA GLY A 52 6.64 -26.31 -6.37
C GLY A 52 5.61 -26.47 -7.49
N ILE A 53 4.55 -27.23 -7.22
CA ILE A 53 3.46 -27.41 -8.17
C ILE A 53 2.71 -26.08 -8.28
N ARG A 54 2.43 -25.64 -9.52
CA ARG A 54 1.57 -24.49 -9.81
C ARG A 54 0.20 -24.74 -9.15
N TRP A 55 -0.07 -24.02 -8.07
CA TRP A 55 -1.12 -24.36 -7.11
C TRP A 55 -1.99 -23.14 -6.82
N ALA A 56 -2.53 -22.57 -7.89
CA ALA A 56 -3.55 -21.56 -7.80
C ALA A 56 -4.72 -21.98 -8.70
N ASP A 57 -5.93 -21.64 -8.28
CA ASP A 57 -7.07 -21.67 -9.18
C ASP A 57 -6.76 -20.76 -10.38
N GLN A 58 -6.71 -21.37 -11.56
CA GLN A 58 -6.35 -20.69 -12.79
C GLN A 58 -7.37 -19.61 -13.17
N SER A 59 -8.57 -19.67 -12.60
CA SER A 59 -9.64 -18.70 -12.84
C SER A 59 -9.46 -17.35 -12.11
N TYR A 60 -8.67 -17.28 -11.03
CA TYR A 60 -8.49 -16.03 -10.25
C TYR A 60 -7.04 -15.52 -10.20
N LEU A 61 -6.11 -16.35 -9.74
CA LEU A 61 -4.70 -15.97 -9.62
C LEU A 61 -3.89 -16.39 -10.85
N GLY A 62 -4.45 -17.24 -11.71
CA GLY A 62 -3.81 -17.69 -12.94
C GLY A 62 -2.48 -18.38 -12.64
N SER A 63 -1.43 -17.98 -13.36
CA SER A 63 -0.05 -18.47 -13.17
C SER A 63 0.77 -17.65 -12.17
N ARG A 64 0.18 -16.65 -11.51
CA ARG A 64 0.90 -15.73 -10.62
C ARG A 64 1.09 -16.28 -9.21
N ALA A 65 0.38 -17.33 -8.82
CA ALA A 65 0.47 -17.89 -7.48
C ALA A 65 1.04 -19.31 -7.47
N PHE A 66 1.95 -19.56 -6.54
CA PHE A 66 2.62 -20.83 -6.36
C PHE A 66 2.89 -21.11 -4.89
N PHE A 67 2.96 -22.39 -4.55
CA PHE A 67 3.19 -22.82 -3.18
C PHE A 67 4.66 -23.18 -2.96
N ARG A 68 5.34 -22.44 -2.08
CA ARG A 68 6.74 -22.68 -1.72
C ARG A 68 6.81 -23.58 -0.49
N ILE A 69 7.01 -24.88 -0.73
CA ILE A 69 7.16 -25.89 0.33
C ILE A 69 8.52 -25.86 1.03
N THR A 70 9.54 -25.31 0.38
CA THR A 70 10.91 -25.26 0.90
C THR A 70 11.11 -24.18 1.97
N SER A 71 10.15 -23.26 2.16
CA SER A 71 10.21 -22.32 3.27
C SER A 71 9.75 -23.00 4.57
N ASP A 72 10.30 -22.56 5.71
CA ASP A 72 9.77 -22.87 7.04
C ASP A 72 9.20 -21.59 7.65
N PRO A 73 7.86 -21.44 7.69
CA PRO A 73 6.88 -22.42 7.25
C PRO A 73 6.66 -22.43 5.72
N PRO A 74 6.01 -23.48 5.17
CA PRO A 74 5.53 -23.49 3.80
C PRO A 74 4.58 -22.32 3.52
N THR A 75 4.76 -21.65 2.37
CA THR A 75 4.15 -20.34 2.11
C THR A 75 3.50 -20.29 0.73
N LEU A 76 2.31 -19.69 0.65
CA LEU A 76 1.71 -19.28 -0.62
C LEU A 76 2.35 -17.96 -1.06
N VAL A 77 2.92 -17.95 -2.26
CA VAL A 77 3.48 -16.76 -2.90
C VAL A 77 2.55 -16.33 -4.04
N VAL A 78 2.28 -15.04 -4.13
CA VAL A 78 1.49 -14.43 -5.20
C VAL A 78 2.35 -13.32 -5.82
N ASP A 79 2.76 -13.51 -7.06
CA ASP A 79 3.48 -12.52 -7.86
C ASP A 79 2.51 -11.51 -8.49
N ASP A 80 3.03 -10.32 -8.85
CA ASP A 80 2.27 -9.27 -9.54
C ASP A 80 0.91 -9.03 -8.85
N VAL A 81 0.96 -8.69 -7.56
CA VAL A 81 -0.23 -8.52 -6.71
C VAL A 81 -1.07 -7.33 -7.20
N ARG A 82 -2.38 -7.56 -7.33
CA ARG A 82 -3.35 -6.59 -7.84
C ARG A 82 -4.38 -6.26 -6.78
N THR A 83 -5.03 -5.09 -6.90
CA THR A 83 -6.14 -4.70 -6.01
C THR A 83 -7.28 -5.72 -6.02
N ALA A 84 -7.52 -6.39 -7.15
CA ALA A 84 -8.51 -7.45 -7.29
C ALA A 84 -8.20 -8.73 -6.48
N ASP A 85 -6.95 -8.91 -6.04
CA ASP A 85 -6.51 -10.06 -5.23
C ASP A 85 -6.92 -9.91 -3.75
N GLN A 86 -7.39 -8.71 -3.34
CA GLN A 86 -7.91 -8.45 -1.99
C GLN A 86 -9.08 -9.39 -1.66
N ALA A 87 -8.88 -10.21 -0.65
CA ALA A 87 -9.77 -11.30 -0.28
C ALA A 87 -9.38 -11.91 1.08
N VAL A 88 -10.31 -12.67 1.65
CA VAL A 88 -9.98 -13.64 2.71
C VAL A 88 -9.59 -14.95 2.04
N TYR A 89 -8.38 -15.43 2.34
CA TYR A 89 -7.79 -16.68 1.87
C TYR A 89 -7.91 -17.73 2.97
N LYS A 90 -8.45 -18.91 2.66
CA LYS A 90 -8.49 -20.03 3.61
C LYS A 90 -7.47 -21.11 3.25
N CYS A 91 -6.61 -21.40 4.22
CA CYS A 91 -5.66 -22.51 4.22
C CYS A 91 -6.26 -23.64 5.06
N ARG A 92 -6.39 -24.83 4.48
CA ARG A 92 -6.79 -26.05 5.18
C ARG A 92 -5.66 -27.08 5.11
N VAL A 93 -5.40 -27.73 6.23
CA VAL A 93 -4.36 -28.73 6.41
C VAL A 93 -5.01 -29.98 6.96
N ASP A 94 -5.13 -31.03 6.15
CA ASP A 94 -5.63 -32.33 6.59
C ASP A 94 -4.48 -33.20 7.10
N TYR A 95 -4.62 -33.69 8.33
CA TYR A 95 -3.69 -34.65 8.92
C TYR A 95 -4.21 -36.09 8.75
N LYS A 96 -3.32 -37.08 8.84
CA LYS A 96 -3.73 -38.49 8.75
C LYS A 96 -4.58 -38.97 9.94
N ILE A 97 -4.29 -38.45 11.14
CA ILE A 97 -4.83 -38.96 12.41
C ILE A 97 -5.51 -37.85 13.23
N ARG A 98 -5.23 -36.58 12.90
CA ARG A 98 -5.80 -35.42 13.62
C ARG A 98 -6.87 -34.73 12.75
N PRO A 99 -7.83 -34.02 13.38
CA PRO A 99 -8.74 -33.16 12.65
C PRO A 99 -8.00 -32.15 11.78
N SER A 100 -8.60 -31.77 10.66
CA SER A 100 -8.06 -30.76 9.77
C SER A 100 -7.90 -29.42 10.48
N ALA A 101 -6.76 -28.78 10.32
CA ALA A 101 -6.58 -27.39 10.75
C ALA A 101 -7.00 -26.45 9.63
N ILE A 102 -7.69 -25.37 9.98
CA ILE A 102 -8.11 -24.32 9.04
C ILE A 102 -7.57 -22.99 9.55
N THR A 103 -7.02 -22.18 8.67
CA THR A 103 -6.52 -20.84 8.95
C THR A 103 -7.05 -19.90 7.87
N MET A 104 -7.64 -18.79 8.29
CA MET A 104 -8.09 -17.73 7.40
C MET A 104 -7.12 -16.56 7.47
N VAL A 105 -6.76 -16.00 6.31
CA VAL A 105 -5.84 -14.87 6.19
C VAL A 105 -6.53 -13.79 5.37
N ASN A 106 -6.66 -12.59 5.94
CA ASN A 106 -7.20 -11.44 5.22
C ASN A 106 -6.07 -10.74 4.48
N LEU A 107 -6.07 -10.80 3.15
CA LEU A 107 -5.13 -10.06 2.31
C LEU A 107 -5.72 -8.68 2.01
N THR A 108 -5.13 -7.63 2.58
CA THR A 108 -5.45 -6.24 2.25
C THR A 108 -4.36 -5.65 1.38
N ILE A 109 -4.75 -4.95 0.30
CA ILE A 109 -3.80 -4.36 -0.64
C ILE A 109 -3.63 -2.88 -0.33
N VAL A 110 -2.37 -2.47 -0.12
CA VAL A 110 -1.99 -1.07 -0.01
C VAL A 110 -1.61 -0.52 -1.38
N VAL A 111 -2.10 0.65 -1.72
CA VAL A 111 -1.76 1.37 -2.94
C VAL A 111 -1.16 2.71 -2.51
N PRO A 112 0.10 3.04 -2.85
CA PRO A 112 0.66 4.34 -2.52
C PRO A 112 -0.16 5.49 -3.11
N PRO A 113 -0.22 6.65 -2.44
CA PRO A 113 -0.88 7.82 -2.98
C PRO A 113 -0.08 8.40 -4.16
N GLY A 114 -0.76 9.14 -5.04
CA GLY A 114 -0.06 9.93 -6.06
C GLY A 114 0.80 11.05 -5.45
N PRO A 115 1.82 11.54 -6.18
CA PRO A 115 2.65 12.63 -5.72
C PRO A 115 1.79 13.85 -5.34
N PRO A 116 1.94 14.39 -4.12
CA PRO A 116 1.17 15.54 -3.71
C PRO A 116 1.56 16.75 -4.57
N ILE A 117 0.59 17.58 -4.91
CA ILE A 117 0.84 18.88 -5.53
C ILE A 117 0.60 19.98 -4.50
N ILE A 118 1.44 21.02 -4.55
CA ILE A 118 1.28 22.21 -3.72
C ILE A 118 0.65 23.31 -4.57
N LEU A 119 -0.42 23.90 -4.06
CA LEU A 119 -1.15 25.00 -4.67
C LEU A 119 -0.98 26.28 -3.86
N ASP A 120 -0.86 27.40 -4.56
CA ASP A 120 -0.88 28.74 -3.96
C ASP A 120 -2.30 29.15 -3.51
N ALA A 121 -2.41 30.38 -2.99
CA ALA A 121 -3.68 30.97 -2.56
C ALA A 121 -4.69 31.17 -3.71
N SER A 122 -4.22 31.19 -4.96
CA SER A 122 -5.05 31.32 -6.16
C SER A 122 -5.44 29.96 -6.75
N GLY A 123 -4.94 28.85 -6.18
CA GLY A 123 -5.16 27.49 -6.67
C GLY A 123 -4.23 27.05 -7.79
N ASN A 124 -3.18 27.82 -8.11
CA ASN A 124 -2.19 27.43 -9.10
C ASN A 124 -1.18 26.46 -8.50
N GLN A 125 -0.80 25.44 -9.27
CA GLN A 125 0.26 24.53 -8.86
C GLN A 125 1.61 25.23 -8.86
N LEU A 126 2.33 25.07 -7.76
CA LEU A 126 3.70 25.55 -7.60
C LEU A 126 4.69 24.51 -8.11
N ASP A 127 5.76 24.99 -8.73
CA ASP A 127 6.90 24.20 -9.17
C ASP A 127 8.19 24.75 -8.55
N GLY A 128 8.73 24.01 -7.60
CA GLY A 128 9.99 24.31 -6.91
C GLY A 128 9.97 25.48 -5.91
N SER A 129 9.13 26.50 -6.08
CA SER A 129 9.12 27.66 -5.19
C SER A 129 7.75 28.31 -4.98
N VAL A 130 7.60 28.99 -3.83
CA VAL A 130 6.46 29.85 -3.51
C VAL A 130 6.94 31.30 -3.42
N GLY A 131 6.30 32.18 -4.17
CA GLY A 131 6.56 33.62 -4.14
C GLY A 131 6.71 34.25 -5.53
N PRO A 132 7.19 35.49 -5.59
CA PRO A 132 7.80 36.22 -4.47
C PRO A 132 6.75 36.76 -3.49
N LEU A 133 6.95 36.51 -2.19
CA LEU A 133 6.02 36.86 -1.12
C LEU A 133 6.40 38.20 -0.48
N LYS A 134 5.41 39.00 -0.09
CA LYS A 134 5.67 40.26 0.64
C LYS A 134 5.86 40.00 2.13
N GLU A 135 6.92 40.53 2.74
CA GLU A 135 7.08 40.48 4.20
C GLU A 135 5.88 41.10 4.93
N GLY A 136 5.44 40.44 6.00
CA GLY A 136 4.24 40.80 6.78
C GLY A 136 2.91 40.33 6.17
N SER A 137 2.90 39.81 4.94
CA SER A 137 1.68 39.27 4.34
C SER A 137 1.29 37.92 4.95
N HIS A 138 0.00 37.59 4.83
CA HIS A 138 -0.52 36.27 5.16
C HIS A 138 -0.79 35.52 3.87
N THR A 139 -0.26 34.31 3.74
CA THR A 139 -0.53 33.43 2.60
C THR A 139 -0.97 32.07 3.09
N HIS A 140 -1.65 31.31 2.23
CA HIS A 140 -1.99 29.93 2.51
C HIS A 140 -1.55 29.05 1.36
N LEU A 141 -1.12 27.84 1.69
CA LEU A 141 -0.76 26.81 0.74
C LEU A 141 -1.69 25.62 0.92
N THR A 142 -2.09 25.03 -0.19
CA THR A 142 -2.95 23.84 -0.18
C THR A 142 -2.16 22.70 -0.80
N CYS A 143 -1.93 21.64 -0.03
CA CYS A 143 -1.40 20.40 -0.54
C CYS A 143 -2.56 19.47 -0.92
N ARG A 144 -2.47 18.83 -2.08
CA ARG A 144 -3.48 17.91 -2.59
C ARG A 144 -2.83 16.63 -3.10
N SER A 145 -3.37 15.48 -2.72
CA SER A 145 -2.98 14.18 -3.26
C SER A 145 -4.21 13.37 -3.64
N VAL A 146 -4.10 12.61 -4.73
CA VAL A 146 -5.19 11.81 -5.29
C VAL A 146 -4.83 10.33 -5.20
N GLY A 147 -5.84 9.51 -4.95
CA GLY A 147 -5.70 8.06 -4.86
C GLY A 147 -5.09 7.61 -3.54
N GLY A 148 -4.46 6.44 -3.57
CA GLY A 148 -4.02 5.74 -2.38
C GLY A 148 -5.12 4.88 -1.76
N SER A 149 -4.73 3.70 -1.28
CA SER A 149 -5.57 2.79 -0.51
C SER A 149 -4.76 2.26 0.67
N PRO A 150 -5.14 2.54 1.93
CA PRO A 150 -6.19 3.47 2.35
C PRO A 150 -5.97 4.92 1.87
N PRO A 151 -6.96 5.83 2.04
CA PRO A 151 -6.78 7.25 1.75
C PRO A 151 -5.59 7.85 2.54
N PRO A 152 -4.75 8.69 1.92
CA PRO A 152 -3.57 9.24 2.57
C PRO A 152 -3.93 10.33 3.57
N THR A 153 -3.11 10.42 4.62
CA THR A 153 -3.02 11.58 5.47
C THR A 153 -1.95 12.53 4.92
N LEU A 154 -2.32 13.80 4.74
CA LEU A 154 -1.39 14.85 4.33
C LEU A 154 -0.83 15.58 5.54
N THR A 155 0.48 15.80 5.57
CA THR A 155 1.17 16.53 6.64
C THR A 155 2.13 17.56 6.07
N TRP A 156 2.18 18.73 6.69
CA TRP A 156 3.10 19.80 6.34
C TRP A 156 4.30 19.87 7.27
N TRP A 157 5.46 20.15 6.68
CA TRP A 157 6.75 20.21 7.35
C TRP A 157 7.54 21.44 6.90
N LYS A 158 8.22 22.09 7.83
CA LYS A 158 9.16 23.18 7.58
C LYS A 158 10.50 22.83 8.21
N ASN A 159 11.52 22.65 7.37
CA ASN A 159 12.87 22.28 7.82
C ASN A 159 12.86 21.09 8.83
N GLY A 160 12.02 20.08 8.57
CA GLY A 160 11.87 18.91 9.44
C GLY A 160 10.92 19.07 10.64
N ASN A 161 10.35 20.25 10.87
CA ASN A 161 9.35 20.47 11.93
C ASN A 161 7.93 20.44 11.36
N ARG A 162 7.04 19.67 11.99
CA ARG A 162 5.64 19.58 11.57
C ARG A 162 4.90 20.90 11.83
N LEU A 163 4.11 21.35 10.86
CA LEU A 163 3.27 22.54 10.95
C LEU A 163 1.85 22.19 11.37
N ASP A 164 1.18 23.14 12.02
CA ASP A 164 -0.27 23.07 12.25
C ASP A 164 -1.02 23.28 10.94
N GLN A 165 -2.06 22.49 10.71
CA GLN A 165 -2.72 22.37 9.41
C GLN A 165 -4.21 22.09 9.57
N TYR A 166 -4.98 22.56 8.59
CA TYR A 166 -6.37 22.16 8.41
C TYR A 166 -6.45 21.06 7.36
N VAL A 167 -6.98 19.89 7.73
CA VAL A 167 -7.13 18.75 6.82
C VAL A 167 -8.58 18.60 6.41
N SER A 168 -8.83 18.44 5.11
CA SER A 168 -10.14 18.08 4.58
C SER A 168 -10.02 16.95 3.57
N MET A 169 -10.96 16.01 3.62
CA MET A 169 -11.04 14.92 2.66
C MET A 169 -12.28 15.13 1.80
N ARG A 170 -12.10 15.12 0.48
CA ARG A 170 -13.18 15.08 -0.51
C ARG A 170 -13.03 13.78 -1.30
N GLU A 171 -14.11 13.21 -1.83
CA GLU A 171 -14.14 11.89 -2.46
C GLU A 171 -12.84 11.55 -3.25
N GLY A 172 -12.05 10.61 -2.74
CA GLY A 172 -10.80 10.13 -3.37
C GLY A 172 -9.62 11.12 -3.41
N THR A 173 -9.77 12.31 -2.82
CA THR A 173 -8.78 13.39 -2.81
C THR A 173 -8.54 13.89 -1.39
N ALA A 174 -7.31 13.74 -0.92
CA ALA A 174 -6.87 14.32 0.35
C ALA A 174 -6.37 15.75 0.12
N GLU A 175 -6.80 16.69 0.95
CA GLU A 175 -6.33 18.08 0.94
C GLU A 175 -5.89 18.51 2.34
N SER A 176 -4.78 19.24 2.43
CA SER A 176 -4.29 19.84 3.66
C SER A 176 -3.81 21.26 3.41
N ARG A 177 -4.32 22.20 4.20
CA ARG A 177 -4.03 23.63 4.07
C ARG A 177 -3.26 24.14 5.29
N ILE A 178 -2.22 24.91 5.03
CA ILE A 178 -1.49 25.70 6.03
C ILE A 178 -1.68 27.19 5.78
N SER A 179 -1.68 27.97 6.86
CA SER A 179 -1.66 29.43 6.82
C SER A 179 -0.35 29.91 7.42
N ILE A 180 0.35 30.79 6.71
CA ILE A 180 1.71 31.22 7.05
C ILE A 180 1.76 32.74 7.04
N VAL A 181 2.34 33.31 8.09
CA VAL A 181 2.71 34.73 8.13
C VAL A 181 4.12 34.86 7.56
N VAL A 182 4.26 35.65 6.51
CA VAL A 182 5.53 35.83 5.82
C VAL A 182 6.44 36.72 6.66
N THR A 183 7.54 36.14 7.14
CA THR A 183 8.59 36.87 7.87
C THR A 183 9.91 36.68 7.14
N ARG A 184 10.85 37.63 7.26
CA ARG A 184 12.17 37.52 6.63
C ARG A 184 12.92 36.21 6.94
N GLY A 185 12.66 35.63 8.11
CA GLY A 185 13.24 34.34 8.53
C GLY A 185 12.77 33.13 7.72
N LEU A 186 11.73 33.26 6.88
CA LEU A 186 11.30 32.19 5.97
C LEU A 186 12.07 32.17 4.65
N GLN A 187 12.90 33.17 4.33
CA GLN A 187 13.63 33.17 3.06
C GLN A 187 14.50 31.92 2.91
N GLY A 188 14.26 31.13 1.87
CA GLY A 188 14.97 29.87 1.62
C GLY A 188 14.49 28.69 2.46
N ASP A 189 13.51 28.87 3.38
CA ASP A 189 12.90 27.74 4.09
C ASP A 189 12.23 26.80 3.08
N THR A 190 12.35 25.50 3.34
CA THR A 190 11.70 24.47 2.55
C THR A 190 10.41 24.04 3.23
N LEU A 191 9.28 24.27 2.54
CA LEU A 191 7.97 23.79 2.94
C LEU A 191 7.67 22.50 2.18
N MET A 192 7.57 21.39 2.91
CA MET A 192 7.32 20.06 2.35
C MET A 192 5.94 19.57 2.77
N CYS A 193 5.17 19.12 1.78
CA CYS A 193 3.99 18.30 2.02
C CYS A 193 4.35 16.82 1.87
N GLN A 194 3.86 16.00 2.81
CA GLN A 194 4.04 14.57 2.83
C GLN A 194 2.67 13.88 2.84
N ALA A 195 2.47 12.95 1.89
CA ALA A 195 1.33 12.05 1.78
C ALA A 195 1.72 10.64 2.24
N LEU A 196 1.11 10.20 3.34
CA LEU A 196 1.35 8.89 3.95
C LEU A 196 0.03 8.13 4.10
N ASN A 197 -0.03 6.89 3.65
CA ASN A 197 -1.22 6.05 3.83
C ASN A 197 -0.95 4.66 4.40
N ASN A 198 0.32 4.29 4.61
CA ASN A 198 0.72 3.03 5.22
C ASN A 198 2.16 3.15 5.77
N ASN A 199 2.61 2.16 6.55
CA ASN A 199 3.97 2.12 7.12
C ASN A 199 4.92 1.15 6.40
N ILE A 200 4.59 0.74 5.17
CA ILE A 200 5.31 -0.27 4.39
C ILE A 200 6.05 0.38 3.21
N THR A 201 5.38 1.30 2.50
CA THR A 201 5.95 2.05 1.38
C THR A 201 6.41 3.44 1.83
N GLU A 202 7.39 3.99 1.13
CA GLU A 202 7.82 5.37 1.38
C GLU A 202 6.67 6.36 1.17
N ALA A 203 6.66 7.42 1.98
CA ALA A 203 5.70 8.49 1.85
C ALA A 203 5.98 9.30 0.59
N SER A 204 4.93 9.68 -0.13
CA SER A 204 5.09 10.56 -1.29
C SER A 204 5.22 12.01 -0.82
N THR A 205 6.22 12.74 -1.31
CA THR A 205 6.51 14.10 -0.85
C THR A 205 6.64 15.08 -2.00
N THR A 206 6.38 16.35 -1.72
CA THR A 206 6.67 17.47 -2.63
C THR A 206 7.01 18.69 -1.78
N ALA A 207 7.97 19.48 -2.24
CA ALA A 207 8.47 20.61 -1.50
C ALA A 207 8.60 21.85 -2.38
N VAL A 208 8.48 23.01 -1.74
CA VAL A 208 8.68 24.32 -2.34
C VAL A 208 9.60 25.15 -1.45
N ILE A 209 10.47 25.93 -2.09
CA ILE A 209 11.34 26.90 -1.42
C ILE A 209 10.63 28.24 -1.33
N VAL A 210 10.69 28.88 -0.18
CA VAL A 210 10.07 30.20 0.03
C VAL A 210 10.97 31.31 -0.52
N ASN A 211 10.39 32.14 -1.39
CA ASN A 211 11.01 33.35 -1.92
C ASN A 211 10.24 34.58 -1.46
N ILE A 212 10.95 35.55 -0.88
CA ILE A 212 10.44 36.82 -0.37
C ILE A 212 10.97 37.95 -1.26
N LEU A 213 10.14 38.98 -1.46
CA LEU A 213 10.45 40.22 -2.17
C LEU A 213 11.50 41.08 -1.43
#